data_AF-A0A7C1N4V6-F1
#
_entry.id   AF-A0A7C1N4V6-F1
#
_cell.length_a   1.000
_cell.length_b   1.000
_cell.length_c   1.000
_cell.angle_alpha   90.00
_cell.angle_beta   90.00
_cell.angle_gamma   90.00
#
_symmetry.space_group_name_H-M   'P 1'
#
loop_
_entity.id
_entity.type
_entity.pdbx_description
1 polymer ?
#
loop_
_entity_poly.entity_id
_entity_poly.type
_entity_poly.pdbx_seq_one_letter_code
_entity_poly.pdbx_strand_id
1 'polypeptide(L)'
;MADQLIQCVPNFSEGRRFEVIESIIGPFKQTKGCNLLDHRADGDHNRLVVTLVGSPGPIQDALIQAAKIAIDHIDLNTHQGGHPRVGAVDVIPFVPLRNITMDECVALAHTFGECYHKETGIPVYFYEAAAKRPDRSRLEVVRRGQYEVLKTEAAENPDRHPDVGGPGLHATAGATVVGARKFLIAFNVNLDTKDLKVAQTIARFVRSSSGGLCHVKGIALSLEERGMTQVSMNLVDFKKNSLYRVVEMIRMEANRWGVNIVETEIYGMIPAEAILDSAAYYLQLRDFSAKQVVEMSLLDLMGQEE
;
A
#
# COMPACT_ATOMS: atom_id res chain seq x y z
N MET A 1 10.80 12.59 -25.01
CA MET A 1 10.30 11.29 -24.53
C MET A 1 9.29 11.62 -23.48
N ALA A 2 8.05 11.17 -23.62
CA ALA A 2 6.99 11.55 -22.68
C ALA A 2 7.38 11.17 -21.25
N ASP A 3 7.17 12.07 -20.29
CA ASP A 3 7.66 11.91 -18.92
C ASP A 3 7.14 10.62 -18.27
N GLN A 4 8.06 9.90 -17.62
CA GLN A 4 7.75 8.72 -16.81
C GLN A 4 7.17 9.16 -15.46
N LEU A 5 6.03 8.58 -15.09
CA LEU A 5 5.40 8.81 -13.80
C LEU A 5 5.19 7.50 -13.06
N ILE A 6 5.56 7.51 -11.79
CA ILE A 6 5.27 6.45 -10.83
C ILE A 6 4.46 7.02 -9.68
N GLN A 7 3.67 6.16 -9.05
CA GLN A 7 3.21 6.37 -7.70
C GLN A 7 4.17 5.67 -6.74
N CYS A 8 4.46 6.31 -5.62
CA CYS A 8 5.10 5.67 -4.49
C CYS A 8 4.25 5.84 -3.24
N VAL A 9 4.04 4.76 -2.48
CA VAL A 9 3.21 4.80 -1.27
C VAL A 9 4.03 4.38 -0.03
N PRO A 10 5.02 5.19 0.40
CA PRO A 10 5.89 4.79 1.50
C PRO A 10 5.14 4.82 2.84
N ASN A 11 5.58 3.95 3.74
CA ASN A 11 4.96 3.75 5.04
C ASN A 11 6.00 3.94 6.13
N PHE A 12 5.66 4.76 7.13
CA PHE A 12 6.54 5.08 8.24
C PHE A 12 5.91 4.61 9.56
N SER A 13 6.76 4.13 10.47
CA SER A 13 6.36 3.69 11.80
C SER A 13 6.26 4.89 12.76
N GLU A 14 5.39 5.84 12.40
CA GLU A 14 5.05 7.01 13.19
C GLU A 14 3.65 7.47 12.80
N GLY A 15 2.75 7.66 13.76
CA GLY A 15 1.38 8.13 13.51
C GLY A 15 0.82 9.06 14.58
N ARG A 16 1.66 9.51 15.53
CA ARG A 16 1.23 10.25 16.73
C ARG A 16 1.92 11.61 16.87
N ARG A 17 3.23 11.67 16.64
CA ARG A 17 4.07 12.86 16.82
C ARG A 17 4.01 13.74 15.58
N PHE A 18 3.18 14.77 15.64
CA PHE A 18 2.91 15.68 14.51
C PHE A 18 4.18 16.32 13.95
N GLU A 19 5.06 16.80 14.82
CA GLU A 19 6.33 17.42 14.46
C GLU A 19 7.27 16.47 13.70
N VAL A 20 7.27 15.19 14.08
CA VAL A 20 8.05 14.15 13.38
C VAL A 20 7.43 13.86 12.02
N ILE A 21 6.10 13.75 11.95
CA ILE A 21 5.36 13.53 10.70
C ILE A 21 5.62 14.66 9.70
N GLU A 22 5.48 15.93 10.12
CA GLU A 22 5.74 17.09 9.27
C GLU A 22 7.18 17.12 8.77
N SER A 23 8.14 16.75 9.63
CA SER A 23 9.56 16.65 9.24
C SER A 23 9.78 15.56 8.19
N ILE A 24 9.16 14.39 8.35
CA ILE A 24 9.25 13.27 7.40
C ILE A 24 8.65 13.63 6.04
N ILE A 25 7.53 14.36 6.00
CA ILE A 25 6.87 14.71 4.73
C ILE A 25 7.45 15.97 4.06
N GLY A 26 8.24 16.77 4.79
CA GLY A 26 8.89 17.98 4.29
C GLY A 26 9.64 17.78 2.96
N PRO A 27 10.53 16.77 2.84
CA PRO A 27 11.23 16.46 1.59
C PRO A 27 10.31 16.24 0.39
N PHE A 28 9.14 15.62 0.60
CA PHE A 28 8.18 15.36 -0.48
C PHE A 28 7.49 16.63 -0.99
N LYS A 29 7.34 17.66 -0.14
CA LYS A 29 6.76 18.96 -0.52
C LYS A 29 7.77 19.85 -1.26
N GLN A 30 9.06 19.67 -1.00
CA GLN A 30 10.13 20.56 -1.49
C GLN A 30 10.83 20.06 -2.76
N THR A 31 10.76 18.76 -3.05
CA THR A 31 11.50 18.16 -4.16
C THR A 31 10.75 18.34 -5.48
N LYS A 32 11.31 19.15 -6.39
CA LYS A 32 10.73 19.36 -7.73
C LYS A 32 10.63 18.03 -8.49
N GLY A 33 9.44 17.72 -9.01
CA GLY A 33 9.17 16.45 -9.69
C GLY A 33 8.70 15.32 -8.76
N CYS A 34 8.53 15.60 -7.47
CA CYS A 34 7.86 14.74 -6.50
C CYS A 34 6.64 15.49 -5.95
N ASN A 35 5.44 14.94 -6.11
CA ASN A 35 4.21 15.55 -5.61
C ASN A 35 3.62 14.70 -4.48
N LEU A 36 3.43 15.31 -3.32
CA LEU A 36 2.67 14.74 -2.21
C LEU A 36 1.17 14.90 -2.48
N LEU A 37 0.47 13.79 -2.73
CA LEU A 37 -0.97 13.80 -3.03
C LEU A 37 -1.83 13.60 -1.78
N ASP A 38 -1.43 12.69 -0.89
CA ASP A 38 -2.15 12.40 0.35
C ASP A 38 -1.15 11.95 1.42
N HIS A 39 -1.48 12.16 2.68
CA HIS A 39 -0.81 11.51 3.81
C HIS A 39 -1.81 11.28 4.94
N ARG A 40 -1.75 10.10 5.53
CA ARG A 40 -2.66 9.68 6.61
C ARG A 40 -1.86 9.12 7.76
N ALA A 41 -1.92 9.81 8.89
CA ALA A 41 -1.40 9.33 10.15
C ALA A 41 -2.53 8.66 10.93
N ASP A 42 -2.26 7.46 11.43
CA ASP A 42 -3.16 6.69 12.28
C ASP A 42 -2.50 6.53 13.66
N GLY A 43 -3.11 7.15 14.68
CA GLY A 43 -2.60 7.15 16.04
C GLY A 43 -2.70 5.78 16.73
N ASP A 44 -3.70 4.97 16.38
CA ASP A 44 -3.92 3.64 16.98
C ASP A 44 -2.93 2.64 16.39
N HIS A 45 -2.79 2.66 15.07
CA HIS A 45 -1.82 1.85 14.34
C HIS A 45 -0.38 2.39 14.45
N ASN A 46 -0.21 3.63 14.92
CA ASN A 46 1.04 4.38 15.01
C ASN A 46 1.85 4.31 13.69
N ARG A 47 1.17 4.65 12.60
CA ARG A 47 1.66 4.50 11.22
C ARG A 47 1.26 5.69 10.37
N LEU A 48 2.17 6.13 9.51
CA LEU A 48 1.96 7.16 8.50
C LEU A 48 2.04 6.50 7.13
N VAL A 49 0.99 6.67 6.33
CA VAL A 49 0.95 6.27 4.92
C VAL A 49 0.98 7.52 4.08
N VAL A 50 1.95 7.61 3.17
CA VAL A 50 2.12 8.77 2.29
C VAL A 50 1.85 8.32 0.85
N THR A 51 1.19 9.14 0.05
CA THR A 51 0.98 8.90 -1.39
C THR A 51 1.69 9.96 -2.21
N LEU A 52 2.66 9.52 -3.00
CA LEU A 52 3.48 10.36 -3.86
C LEU A 52 3.23 10.03 -5.34
N VAL A 53 3.29 11.05 -6.20
CA VAL A 53 3.31 10.88 -7.66
C VAL A 53 4.36 11.80 -8.27
N GLY A 54 5.14 11.28 -9.21
CA GLY A 54 6.23 12.04 -9.80
C GLY A 54 7.19 11.20 -10.62
N SER A 55 8.28 11.84 -11.02
CA SER A 55 9.33 11.21 -11.80
C SER A 55 10.19 10.28 -10.93
N PRO A 56 10.69 9.15 -11.45
CA PRO A 56 11.44 8.17 -10.66
C PRO A 56 12.64 8.73 -9.89
N GLY A 57 13.47 9.60 -10.50
CA GLY A 57 14.63 10.21 -9.84
C GLY A 57 14.25 11.05 -8.63
N PRO A 58 13.47 12.14 -8.81
CA PRO A 58 13.02 13.01 -7.72
C PRO A 58 12.32 12.27 -6.56
N ILE A 59 11.50 11.25 -6.86
CA ILE A 59 10.87 10.44 -5.80
C ILE A 59 11.93 9.71 -4.97
N GLN A 60 12.93 9.09 -5.59
CA GLN A 60 13.99 8.38 -4.87
C GLN A 60 14.79 9.32 -3.97
N ASP A 61 15.15 10.50 -4.48
CA ASP A 61 15.90 11.50 -3.72
C ASP A 61 15.11 11.93 -2.47
N ALA A 62 13.83 12.24 -2.64
CA ALA A 62 12.95 12.64 -1.54
C ALA A 62 12.75 11.51 -0.52
N LEU A 63 12.63 10.25 -0.97
CA LEU A 63 12.51 9.09 -0.10
C LEU A 63 13.76 8.87 0.77
N ILE A 64 14.96 9.05 0.21
CA ILE A 64 16.21 8.92 0.98
C ILE A 64 16.29 10.00 2.04
N GLN A 65 15.95 11.25 1.71
CA GLN A 65 15.92 12.35 2.70
C GLN A 65 14.90 12.09 3.81
N ALA A 66 13.68 11.69 3.45
CA ALA A 66 12.64 11.33 4.42
C ALA A 66 13.05 10.16 5.31
N ALA A 67 13.78 9.17 4.77
CA ALA A 67 14.29 8.05 5.53
C ALA A 67 15.39 8.45 6.52
N LYS A 68 16.31 9.34 6.14
CA LYS A 68 17.31 9.90 7.06
C LYS A 68 16.63 10.58 8.25
N ILE A 69 15.63 11.41 8.00
CA ILE A 69 14.81 12.05 9.05
C ILE A 69 14.10 11.00 9.92
N ALA A 70 13.53 9.96 9.30
CA ALA A 70 12.84 8.90 10.04
C ALA A 70 13.79 8.14 10.99
N ILE A 71 15.03 7.89 10.59
CA ILE A 71 16.05 7.21 11.42
C ILE A 71 16.38 8.03 12.66
N ASP A 72 16.46 9.36 12.52
CA ASP A 72 16.81 10.26 13.63
C ASP A 72 15.70 10.38 14.69
N HIS A 73 14.45 10.10 14.30
CA HIS A 73 13.28 10.33 15.16
C HIS A 73 12.52 9.06 15.59
N ILE A 74 12.72 7.94 14.92
CA ILE A 74 11.99 6.69 15.17
C ILE A 74 12.95 5.61 15.67
N ASP A 75 12.72 5.16 16.90
CA ASP A 75 13.39 4.00 17.48
C ASP A 75 12.39 2.84 17.64
N LEU A 76 12.54 1.80 16.82
CA LEU A 76 11.70 0.61 16.85
C LEU A 76 11.81 -0.19 18.14
N ASN A 77 12.86 -0.01 18.94
CA ASN A 77 12.96 -0.67 20.25
C ASN A 77 11.92 -0.13 21.24
N THR A 78 11.38 1.07 20.99
CA THR A 78 10.33 1.69 21.82
C THR A 78 9.02 1.90 21.06
N HIS A 79 9.02 1.85 19.73
CA HIS A 79 7.82 1.96 18.91
C HIS A 79 6.82 0.83 19.19
N GLN A 80 5.58 1.22 19.44
CA GLN A 80 4.43 0.32 19.52
C GLN A 80 3.25 0.88 18.73
N GLY A 81 2.53 -0.01 18.06
CA GLY A 81 1.33 0.31 17.28
C GLY A 81 0.57 -0.95 16.89
N GLY A 82 -0.72 -0.81 16.57
CA GLY A 82 -1.57 -1.94 16.18
C GLY A 82 -1.21 -2.56 14.82
N HIS A 83 -0.41 -1.89 13.98
CA HIS A 83 -0.05 -2.38 12.66
C HIS A 83 1.32 -3.10 12.64
N PRO A 84 1.42 -4.30 12.03
CA PRO A 84 2.70 -5.00 11.88
C PRO A 84 3.74 -4.17 11.12
N ARG A 85 4.92 -4.02 11.71
CA ARG A 85 6.04 -3.25 11.15
C ARG A 85 7.39 -3.95 11.34
N VAL A 86 8.32 -3.70 10.43
CA VAL A 86 9.72 -4.18 10.53
C VAL A 86 10.75 -3.05 10.39
N GLY A 87 10.31 -1.83 10.04
CA GLY A 87 11.19 -0.71 9.74
C GLY A 87 10.66 0.64 10.23
N ALA A 88 11.55 1.59 10.53
CA ALA A 88 11.19 2.99 10.72
C ALA A 88 10.54 3.55 9.44
N VAL A 89 11.14 3.19 8.29
CA VAL A 89 10.46 3.15 6.99
C VAL A 89 10.18 1.68 6.66
N ASP A 90 8.91 1.32 6.71
CA ASP A 90 8.46 -0.06 6.79
C ASP A 90 8.24 -0.69 5.40
N VAL A 91 7.65 0.06 4.46
CA VAL A 91 7.56 -0.36 3.05
C VAL A 91 7.62 0.82 2.10
N ILE A 92 8.30 0.62 0.96
CA ILE A 92 8.41 1.57 -0.15
C ILE A 92 8.02 0.83 -1.45
N PRO A 93 6.76 0.92 -1.90
CA PRO A 93 6.30 0.35 -3.16
C PRO A 93 6.35 1.37 -4.30
N PHE A 94 6.93 0.97 -5.44
CA PHE A 94 6.83 1.68 -6.70
C PHE A 94 5.70 1.09 -7.56
N VAL A 95 4.85 1.96 -8.10
CA VAL A 95 3.68 1.58 -8.89
C VAL A 95 3.75 2.31 -10.23
N PRO A 96 3.72 1.60 -11.37
CA PRO A 96 3.74 2.24 -12.68
C PRO A 96 2.45 3.02 -12.92
N LEU A 97 2.56 4.29 -13.36
CA LEU A 97 1.40 5.12 -13.74
C LEU A 97 1.40 5.51 -15.23
N ARG A 98 2.48 6.16 -15.71
CA ARG A 98 2.56 6.67 -17.09
C ARG A 98 3.94 6.41 -17.69
N ASN A 99 3.98 5.92 -18.92
CA ASN A 99 5.20 5.70 -19.72
C ASN A 99 6.30 4.88 -19.01
N ILE A 100 5.92 4.03 -18.07
CA ILE A 100 6.84 3.16 -17.34
C ILE A 100 6.17 1.81 -17.11
N THR A 101 6.92 0.75 -17.38
CA THR A 101 6.47 -0.64 -17.27
C THR A 101 6.70 -1.19 -15.86
N MET A 102 6.09 -2.33 -15.57
CA MET A 102 6.35 -3.03 -14.30
C MET A 102 7.82 -3.44 -14.18
N ASP A 103 8.44 -3.91 -15.27
CA ASP A 103 9.83 -4.37 -15.27
C ASP A 103 10.80 -3.20 -15.01
N GLU A 104 10.51 -2.02 -15.55
CA GLU A 104 11.26 -0.80 -15.21
C GLU A 104 11.08 -0.40 -13.73
N CYS A 105 9.88 -0.54 -13.16
CA CYS A 105 9.67 -0.32 -11.73
C CYS A 105 10.38 -1.38 -10.86
N VAL A 106 10.51 -2.63 -11.33
CA VAL A 106 11.29 -3.68 -10.65
C VAL A 106 12.78 -3.33 -10.66
N ALA A 107 13.32 -2.94 -11.82
CA ALA A 107 14.70 -2.48 -11.92
C ALA A 107 14.96 -1.27 -11.01
N LEU A 108 14.05 -0.29 -11.01
CA LEU A 108 14.06 0.86 -10.12
C LEU A 108 14.07 0.44 -8.65
N ALA A 109 13.21 -0.50 -8.25
CA ALA A 109 13.14 -1.01 -6.89
C ALA A 109 14.48 -1.60 -6.44
N HIS A 110 15.13 -2.39 -7.31
CA HIS A 110 16.44 -2.99 -7.02
C HIS A 110 17.54 -1.93 -6.91
N THR A 111 17.65 -1.03 -7.88
CA THR A 111 18.67 0.04 -7.84
C THR A 111 18.47 0.98 -6.66
N PHE A 112 17.20 1.31 -6.35
CA PHE A 112 16.85 2.11 -5.20
C PHE A 112 17.21 1.39 -3.91
N GLY A 113 16.93 0.09 -3.76
CA GLY A 113 17.25 -0.66 -2.55
C GLY A 113 18.75 -0.68 -2.22
N GLU A 114 19.61 -0.83 -3.23
CA GLU A 114 21.08 -0.74 -3.07
C GLU A 114 21.52 0.67 -2.65
N CYS A 115 21.00 1.70 -3.31
CA CYS A 115 21.30 3.10 -2.98
C CYS A 115 20.78 3.48 -1.57
N TYR A 116 19.56 3.07 -1.26
CA TYR A 116 18.92 3.28 0.03
C TYR A 116 19.74 2.70 1.17
N HIS A 117 20.19 1.45 1.03
CA HIS A 117 21.06 0.82 2.03
C HIS A 117 22.38 1.59 2.17
N LYS A 118 23.02 1.97 1.06
CA LYS A 118 24.27 2.73 1.08
C LYS A 118 24.13 4.07 1.81
N GLU A 119 23.02 4.78 1.61
CA GLU A 119 22.78 6.13 2.15
C GLU A 119 22.26 6.14 3.58
N THR A 120 21.62 5.06 4.03
CA THR A 120 20.92 5.01 5.33
C THR A 120 21.45 3.94 6.29
N GLY A 121 22.19 2.96 5.78
CA GLY A 121 22.58 1.77 6.54
C GLY A 121 21.43 0.79 6.83
N ILE A 122 20.18 1.10 6.43
CA ILE A 122 19.04 0.21 6.67
C ILE A 122 19.08 -0.97 5.67
N PRO A 123 19.02 -2.23 6.13
CA PRO A 123 18.93 -3.38 5.24
C PRO A 123 17.59 -3.45 4.49
N VAL A 124 17.61 -4.01 3.29
CA VAL A 124 16.44 -4.05 2.39
C VAL A 124 16.00 -5.47 2.07
N TYR A 125 14.69 -5.69 2.08
CA TYR A 125 14.05 -6.88 1.50
C TYR A 125 13.25 -6.50 0.27
N PHE A 126 13.33 -7.29 -0.79
CA PHE A 126 12.51 -7.08 -1.98
C PHE A 126 11.24 -7.93 -1.96
N TYR A 127 10.11 -7.32 -2.33
CA TYR A 127 8.79 -7.97 -2.31
C TYR A 127 7.97 -7.73 -3.58
N GLU A 128 6.81 -8.40 -3.69
CA GLU A 128 5.91 -8.39 -4.85
C GLU A 128 6.69 -8.70 -6.15
N ALA A 129 6.52 -7.93 -7.22
CA ALA A 129 7.17 -8.19 -8.50
C ALA A 129 8.70 -8.05 -8.43
N ALA A 130 9.22 -7.35 -7.41
CA ALA A 130 10.65 -7.18 -7.21
C ALA A 130 11.28 -8.29 -6.35
N ALA A 131 10.49 -9.22 -5.80
CA ALA A 131 11.00 -10.25 -4.91
C ALA A 131 12.07 -11.12 -5.61
N LYS A 132 13.28 -11.16 -5.05
CA LYS A 132 14.36 -12.05 -5.54
C LYS A 132 14.09 -13.52 -5.24
N ARG A 133 13.21 -13.79 -4.26
CA ARG A 133 12.79 -15.14 -3.87
C ARG A 133 11.27 -15.26 -3.91
N PRO A 134 10.71 -16.36 -4.43
CA PRO A 134 9.25 -16.54 -4.53
C PRO A 134 8.50 -16.44 -3.20
N ASP A 135 9.11 -16.91 -2.10
CA ASP A 135 8.54 -16.88 -0.75
C ASP A 135 8.41 -15.46 -0.18
N ARG A 136 9.20 -14.50 -0.69
CA ARG A 136 9.21 -13.09 -0.25
C ARG A 136 8.27 -12.19 -1.05
N SER A 137 7.56 -12.73 -2.04
CA SER A 137 6.55 -11.99 -2.81
C SER A 137 5.48 -11.36 -1.91
N ARG A 138 5.10 -12.06 -0.83
CA ARG A 138 4.09 -11.62 0.13
C ARG A 138 4.69 -10.83 1.27
N LEU A 139 4.26 -9.57 1.43
CA LEU A 139 4.72 -8.67 2.50
C LEU A 139 4.55 -9.29 3.90
N GLU A 140 3.45 -9.99 4.13
CA GLU A 140 3.17 -10.68 5.40
C GLU A 140 4.18 -11.79 5.76
N VAL A 141 4.83 -12.40 4.76
CA VAL A 141 5.87 -13.42 4.98
C VAL A 141 7.16 -12.75 5.43
N VAL A 142 7.55 -11.65 4.77
CA VAL A 142 8.72 -10.86 5.15
C VAL A 142 8.56 -10.31 6.57
N ARG A 143 7.36 -9.79 6.89
CA ARG A 143 7.04 -9.20 8.20
C ARG A 143 6.71 -10.19 9.31
N ARG A 144 6.84 -11.50 9.06
CA ARG A 144 6.48 -12.50 10.06
C ARG A 144 7.28 -12.29 11.34
N GLY A 145 6.57 -12.12 12.45
CA GLY A 145 7.16 -11.85 13.76
C GLY A 145 7.57 -10.39 14.01
N GLN A 146 7.27 -9.47 13.08
CA GLN A 146 7.56 -8.04 13.17
C GLN A 146 9.06 -7.75 13.38
N TYR A 147 9.40 -6.54 13.83
CA TYR A 147 10.77 -6.12 14.11
C TYR A 147 11.44 -6.99 15.17
N GLU A 148 10.76 -7.31 16.27
CA GLU A 148 11.35 -7.99 17.43
C GLU A 148 11.89 -9.37 17.08
N VAL A 149 11.10 -10.19 16.37
CA VAL A 149 11.52 -11.54 15.98
C VAL A 149 12.45 -11.48 14.77
N LEU A 150 12.19 -10.60 13.79
CA LEU A 150 13.04 -10.51 12.60
C LEU A 150 14.46 -10.03 12.94
N LYS A 151 14.63 -9.16 13.94
CA LYS A 151 15.94 -8.70 14.41
C LYS A 151 16.84 -9.86 14.84
N THR A 152 16.30 -10.81 15.58
CA THR A 152 17.03 -12.01 16.03
C THR A 152 17.18 -13.02 14.89
N GLU A 153 16.09 -13.37 14.22
CA GLU A 153 16.12 -14.40 13.19
C GLU A 153 16.97 -14.01 11.98
N ALA A 154 16.99 -12.74 11.57
CA ALA A 154 17.81 -12.28 10.45
C ALA A 154 19.31 -12.24 10.75
N ALA A 155 19.71 -12.34 12.02
CA ALA A 155 21.11 -12.46 12.42
C ALA A 155 21.58 -13.92 12.50
N GLU A 156 20.67 -14.84 12.82
CA GLU A 156 20.98 -16.25 13.10
C GLU A 156 20.61 -17.20 11.94
N ASN A 157 19.58 -16.84 11.16
CA ASN A 157 19.02 -17.69 10.11
C ASN A 157 19.30 -17.09 8.71
N PRO A 158 20.16 -17.75 7.90
CA PRO A 158 20.42 -17.35 6.52
C PRO A 158 19.18 -17.17 5.64
N ASP A 159 18.12 -17.96 5.86
CA ASP A 159 16.88 -17.84 5.11
C ASP A 159 16.13 -16.53 5.36
N ARG A 160 16.42 -15.89 6.50
CA ARG A 160 15.83 -14.63 6.95
C ARG A 160 16.73 -13.43 6.69
N HIS A 161 17.88 -13.59 6.04
CA HIS A 161 18.76 -12.46 5.73
C HIS A 161 18.10 -11.44 4.77
N PRO A 162 18.34 -10.13 4.95
CA PRO A 162 18.00 -9.11 3.95
C PRO A 162 18.57 -9.43 2.58
N ASP A 163 17.89 -8.97 1.52
CA ASP A 163 18.38 -9.08 0.14
C ASP A 163 19.54 -8.11 -0.13
N VAL A 164 19.63 -7.02 0.63
CA VAL A 164 20.72 -6.03 0.62
C VAL A 164 21.07 -5.66 2.05
N GLY A 165 22.37 -5.57 2.36
CA GLY A 165 22.84 -5.05 3.64
C GLY A 165 22.76 -6.02 4.82
N GLY A 166 22.62 -7.33 4.57
CA GLY A 166 22.66 -8.37 5.60
C GLY A 166 24.09 -8.78 6.01
N PRO A 167 24.24 -9.63 7.04
CA PRO A 167 23.17 -10.18 7.89
C PRO A 167 22.66 -9.19 8.95
N GLY A 168 21.45 -9.41 9.47
CA GLY A 168 20.85 -8.61 10.54
C GLY A 168 20.04 -7.39 10.08
N LEU A 169 19.51 -6.65 11.06
CA LEU A 169 18.71 -5.42 10.89
C LEU A 169 19.43 -4.20 11.46
N HIS A 170 19.03 -3.00 11.05
CA HIS A 170 19.45 -1.78 11.72
C HIS A 170 18.97 -1.75 13.18
N ALA A 171 19.84 -1.34 14.12
CA ALA A 171 19.62 -1.52 15.55
C ALA A 171 18.42 -0.77 16.13
N THR A 172 18.03 0.35 15.51
CA THR A 172 16.87 1.19 15.89
C THR A 172 15.86 1.33 14.77
N ALA A 173 16.27 1.17 13.50
CA ALA A 173 15.45 1.47 12.34
C ALA A 173 14.94 0.21 11.62
N GLY A 174 15.40 -0.98 12.03
CA GLY A 174 14.94 -2.25 11.48
C GLY A 174 15.38 -2.49 10.04
N ALA A 175 14.45 -2.90 9.19
CA ALA A 175 14.65 -3.05 7.74
C ALA A 175 13.50 -2.44 6.95
N THR A 176 13.79 -2.08 5.71
CA THR A 176 12.80 -1.55 4.78
C THR A 176 12.45 -2.60 3.73
N VAL A 177 11.15 -2.78 3.48
CA VAL A 177 10.68 -3.63 2.39
C VAL A 177 10.46 -2.76 1.15
N VAL A 178 11.21 -3.01 0.07
CA VAL A 178 11.11 -2.24 -1.18
C VAL A 178 10.52 -3.13 -2.26
N GLY A 179 9.62 -2.62 -3.10
CA GLY A 179 9.17 -3.43 -4.22
C GLY A 179 8.45 -2.68 -5.31
N ALA A 180 8.01 -3.44 -6.31
CA ALA A 180 7.20 -2.95 -7.42
C ALA A 180 5.90 -3.75 -7.47
N ARG A 181 4.78 -3.04 -7.62
CA ARG A 181 3.45 -3.68 -7.64
C ARG A 181 2.45 -2.89 -8.46
N LYS A 182 1.33 -3.53 -8.79
CA LYS A 182 0.17 -2.84 -9.37
C LYS A 182 -0.46 -1.89 -8.35
N PHE A 183 -1.28 -0.97 -8.86
CA PHE A 183 -2.10 -0.09 -8.02
C PHE A 183 -2.98 -0.94 -7.11
N LEU A 184 -2.97 -0.63 -5.82
CA LEU A 184 -3.74 -1.33 -4.80
C LEU A 184 -4.79 -0.37 -4.27
N ILE A 185 -6.05 -0.80 -4.32
CA ILE A 185 -7.16 -0.03 -3.77
C ILE A 185 -7.50 -0.60 -2.38
N ALA A 186 -7.33 0.22 -1.35
CA ALA A 186 -7.81 -0.08 -0.01
C ALA A 186 -9.30 0.31 0.05
N PHE A 187 -10.16 -0.69 0.15
CA PHE A 187 -11.60 -0.53 0.03
C PHE A 187 -12.30 -1.31 1.14
N ASN A 188 -13.11 -0.60 1.91
CA ASN A 188 -13.79 -1.13 3.08
C ASN A 188 -15.30 -1.15 2.84
N VAL A 189 -15.98 -2.17 3.37
CA VAL A 189 -17.44 -2.27 3.35
C VAL A 189 -17.95 -2.41 4.78
N ASN A 190 -18.76 -1.44 5.21
CA ASN A 190 -19.31 -1.38 6.57
C ASN A 190 -20.66 -2.11 6.61
N LEU A 191 -20.80 -3.02 7.55
CA LEU A 191 -21.94 -3.91 7.72
C LEU A 191 -22.74 -3.51 8.96
N ASP A 192 -24.06 -3.53 8.85
CA ASP A 192 -25.00 -3.20 9.92
C ASP A 192 -25.12 -4.35 10.95
N THR A 193 -24.01 -4.68 11.59
CA THR A 193 -23.94 -5.69 12.64
C THR A 193 -22.73 -5.47 13.54
N LYS A 194 -22.89 -5.77 14.83
CA LYS A 194 -21.81 -5.83 15.82
C LYS A 194 -21.13 -7.20 15.86
N ASP A 195 -21.70 -8.21 15.20
CA ASP A 195 -21.15 -9.56 15.22
C ASP A 195 -19.98 -9.70 14.25
N LEU A 196 -18.77 -9.64 14.81
CA LEU A 196 -17.53 -9.81 14.06
C LEU A 196 -17.47 -11.15 13.31
N LYS A 197 -18.17 -12.20 13.76
CA LYS A 197 -18.17 -13.51 13.08
C LYS A 197 -18.85 -13.44 11.71
N VAL A 198 -19.84 -12.56 11.55
CA VAL A 198 -20.50 -12.32 10.27
C VAL A 198 -19.51 -11.70 9.29
N ALA A 199 -18.85 -10.61 9.69
CA ALA A 199 -17.83 -9.96 8.87
C ALA A 199 -16.65 -10.89 8.56
N GLN A 200 -16.18 -11.69 9.52
CA GLN A 200 -15.12 -12.69 9.31
C GLN A 200 -15.51 -13.75 8.29
N THR A 201 -16.78 -14.19 8.31
CA THR A 201 -17.28 -15.18 7.36
C THR A 201 -17.37 -14.59 5.96
N ILE A 202 -17.91 -13.38 5.82
CA ILE A 202 -17.96 -12.66 4.54
C ILE A 202 -16.55 -12.41 3.99
N ALA A 203 -15.61 -11.93 4.82
CA ALA A 203 -14.23 -11.69 4.41
C ALA A 203 -13.54 -12.98 3.89
N ARG A 204 -13.86 -14.15 4.45
CA ARG A 204 -13.36 -15.45 3.94
C ARG A 204 -13.91 -15.78 2.55
N PHE A 205 -15.19 -15.51 2.28
CA PHE A 205 -15.78 -15.76 0.95
C PHE A 205 -15.21 -14.83 -0.12
N VAL A 206 -14.84 -13.61 0.25
CA VAL A 206 -14.35 -12.61 -0.70
C VAL A 206 -12.86 -12.76 -0.99
N ARG A 207 -12.03 -13.10 0.00
CA ARG A 207 -10.56 -13.08 -0.16
C ARG A 207 -10.01 -14.30 -0.91
N SER A 208 -9.02 -14.03 -1.76
CA SER A 208 -8.28 -15.03 -2.54
C SER A 208 -7.69 -16.17 -1.71
N SER A 209 -7.13 -15.87 -0.53
CA SER A 209 -6.48 -16.86 0.34
C SER A 209 -7.41 -17.93 0.91
N SER A 210 -8.73 -17.75 0.76
CA SER A 210 -9.75 -18.70 1.18
C SER A 210 -10.58 -19.24 0.01
N GLY A 211 -10.11 -19.06 -1.23
CA GLY A 211 -10.77 -19.52 -2.45
C GLY A 211 -11.78 -18.54 -3.05
N GLY A 212 -11.84 -17.30 -2.53
CA GLY A 212 -12.70 -16.24 -3.03
C GLY A 212 -12.19 -15.57 -4.31
N LEU A 213 -12.46 -14.28 -4.45
CA LEU A 213 -12.04 -13.49 -5.61
C LEU A 213 -10.51 -13.41 -5.68
N CYS A 214 -9.94 -13.72 -6.85
CA CYS A 214 -8.51 -13.55 -7.08
C CYS A 214 -8.10 -12.08 -6.90
N HIS A 215 -6.85 -11.82 -6.49
CA HIS A 215 -6.36 -10.45 -6.29
C HIS A 215 -7.14 -9.61 -5.25
N VAL A 216 -7.94 -10.25 -4.39
CA VAL A 216 -8.55 -9.59 -3.23
C VAL A 216 -7.95 -10.18 -1.95
N LYS A 217 -7.45 -9.32 -1.08
CA LYS A 217 -7.09 -9.65 0.31
C LYS A 217 -8.13 -9.00 1.20
N GLY A 218 -8.57 -9.69 2.26
CA GLY A 218 -9.65 -9.20 3.12
C GLY A 218 -9.53 -9.69 4.56
N ILE A 219 -9.84 -8.80 5.49
CA ILE A 219 -9.94 -9.07 6.93
C ILE A 219 -11.24 -8.45 7.46
N ALA A 220 -11.66 -8.90 8.64
CA ALA A 220 -12.80 -8.33 9.34
C ALA A 220 -12.32 -7.52 10.53
N LEU A 221 -12.89 -6.33 10.70
CA LEU A 221 -12.58 -5.40 11.78
C LEU A 221 -13.86 -5.02 12.51
N SER A 222 -13.74 -4.73 13.81
CA SER A 222 -14.82 -4.16 14.61
C SER A 222 -14.68 -2.65 14.63
N LEU A 223 -15.76 -1.92 14.37
CA LEU A 223 -15.82 -0.46 14.55
C LEU A 223 -16.65 -0.17 15.80
N GLU A 224 -16.04 -0.34 16.97
CA GLU A 224 -16.73 -0.35 18.27
C GLU A 224 -17.51 0.93 18.52
N GLU A 225 -16.90 2.09 18.25
CA GLU A 225 -17.53 3.41 18.43
C GLU A 225 -18.78 3.61 17.58
N ARG A 226 -18.80 2.99 16.39
CA ARG A 226 -19.90 3.06 15.44
C ARG A 226 -20.89 1.92 15.62
N GLY A 227 -20.62 0.96 16.50
CA GLY A 227 -21.46 -0.19 16.75
C GLY A 227 -21.69 -1.06 15.51
N MET A 228 -20.69 -1.16 14.63
CA MET A 228 -20.75 -1.89 13.36
C MET A 228 -19.48 -2.70 13.12
N THR A 229 -19.48 -3.51 12.08
CA THR A 229 -18.32 -4.29 11.64
C THR A 229 -17.95 -3.92 10.22
N GLN A 230 -16.70 -4.17 9.85
CA GLN A 230 -16.16 -3.78 8.56
C GLN A 230 -15.46 -4.98 7.92
N VAL A 231 -15.72 -5.18 6.63
CA VAL A 231 -14.91 -6.02 5.76
C VAL A 231 -13.88 -5.11 5.10
N SER A 232 -12.67 -5.08 5.66
CA SER A 232 -11.57 -4.27 5.13
C SER A 232 -10.78 -5.06 4.10
N MET A 233 -10.55 -4.49 2.92
CA MET A 233 -9.96 -5.20 1.79
C MET A 233 -8.90 -4.39 1.06
N ASN A 234 -7.96 -5.13 0.48
CA ASN A 234 -7.01 -4.62 -0.50
C ASN A 234 -7.26 -5.34 -1.82
N LEU A 235 -7.71 -4.60 -2.84
CA LEU A 235 -7.77 -5.07 -4.21
C LEU A 235 -6.41 -4.82 -4.85
N VAL A 236 -5.61 -5.88 -5.01
CA VAL A 236 -4.24 -5.77 -5.53
C VAL A 236 -4.19 -5.70 -7.07
N ASP A 237 -5.31 -5.99 -7.74
CA ASP A 237 -5.51 -5.80 -9.17
C ASP A 237 -7.00 -5.54 -9.48
N PHE A 238 -7.39 -4.26 -9.47
CA PHE A 238 -8.78 -3.86 -9.72
C PHE A 238 -9.25 -4.13 -11.15
N LYS A 239 -8.32 -4.33 -12.10
CA LYS A 239 -8.65 -4.67 -13.49
C LYS A 239 -9.07 -6.13 -13.63
N LYS A 240 -8.68 -6.99 -12.68
CA LYS A 240 -9.11 -8.40 -12.62
C LYS A 240 -10.37 -8.57 -11.78
N ASN A 241 -10.55 -7.75 -10.74
CA ASN A 241 -11.80 -7.69 -9.98
C ASN A 241 -12.19 -6.24 -9.72
N SER A 242 -13.28 -5.82 -10.36
CA SER A 242 -13.87 -4.49 -10.18
C SER A 242 -14.51 -4.32 -8.81
N LEU A 243 -14.63 -3.06 -8.36
CA LEU A 243 -15.21 -2.74 -7.05
C LEU A 243 -16.67 -3.19 -6.94
N TYR A 244 -17.49 -2.93 -7.97
CA TYR A 244 -18.90 -3.36 -7.96
C TYR A 244 -19.03 -4.86 -7.69
N ARG A 245 -18.16 -5.69 -8.27
CA ARG A 245 -18.25 -7.15 -8.13
C ARG A 245 -17.96 -7.60 -6.71
N VAL A 246 -16.99 -6.96 -6.07
CA VAL A 246 -16.66 -7.20 -4.66
C VAL A 246 -17.83 -6.77 -3.76
N VAL A 247 -18.40 -5.59 -4.01
CA VAL A 247 -19.56 -5.07 -3.26
C VAL A 247 -20.78 -5.98 -3.42
N GLU A 248 -21.12 -6.41 -4.64
CA GLU A 248 -22.26 -7.30 -4.87
C GLU A 248 -22.07 -8.68 -4.22
N MET A 249 -20.84 -9.22 -4.22
CA MET A 249 -20.56 -10.46 -3.51
C MET A 249 -20.75 -10.29 -2.00
N ILE A 250 -20.24 -9.20 -1.41
CA ILE A 250 -20.45 -8.90 0.01
C ILE A 250 -21.93 -8.72 0.31
N ARG A 251 -22.68 -8.02 -0.55
CA ARG A 251 -24.10 -7.80 -0.38
C ARG A 251 -24.87 -9.12 -0.41
N MET A 252 -24.55 -9.99 -1.36
CA MET A 252 -25.14 -11.33 -1.45
C MET A 252 -24.86 -12.16 -0.19
N GLU A 253 -23.62 -12.18 0.29
CA GLU A 253 -23.28 -12.93 1.50
C GLU A 253 -23.91 -12.31 2.75
N ALA A 254 -23.91 -10.99 2.90
CA ALA A 254 -24.51 -10.28 4.04
C ALA A 254 -26.03 -10.51 4.12
N ASN A 255 -26.72 -10.54 2.99
CA ASN A 255 -28.15 -10.85 2.92
C ASN A 255 -28.50 -12.24 3.49
N ARG A 256 -27.59 -13.21 3.42
CA ARG A 256 -27.80 -14.55 4.01
C ARG A 256 -27.83 -14.53 5.53
N TRP A 257 -27.29 -13.47 6.14
CA TRP A 257 -27.30 -13.23 7.59
C TRP A 257 -28.34 -12.18 8.00
N GLY A 258 -29.15 -11.68 7.06
CA GLY A 258 -30.07 -10.57 7.33
C GLY A 258 -29.37 -9.25 7.66
N VAL A 259 -28.11 -9.09 7.24
CA VAL A 259 -27.29 -7.91 7.50
C VAL A 259 -27.19 -7.06 6.24
N ASN A 260 -27.33 -5.74 6.39
CA ASN A 260 -27.21 -4.79 5.29
C ASN A 260 -25.79 -4.21 5.20
N ILE A 261 -25.40 -3.79 4.00
CA ILE A 261 -24.27 -2.87 3.83
C ILE A 261 -24.78 -1.47 4.17
N VAL A 262 -24.12 -0.79 5.11
CA VAL A 262 -24.41 0.59 5.48
C VAL A 262 -23.78 1.55 4.47
N GLU A 263 -22.50 1.35 4.21
CA GLU A 263 -21.70 2.23 3.36
C GLU A 263 -20.41 1.52 2.91
N THR A 264 -19.73 2.13 1.95
CA THR A 264 -18.40 1.71 1.51
C THR A 264 -17.42 2.88 1.62
N GLU A 265 -16.18 2.59 1.94
CA GLU A 265 -15.13 3.60 2.17
C GLU A 265 -13.90 3.28 1.34
N ILE A 266 -13.33 4.32 0.73
CA ILE A 266 -12.02 4.26 0.06
C ILE A 266 -11.00 4.85 1.03
N TYR A 267 -9.97 4.09 1.36
CA TYR A 267 -8.88 4.56 2.21
C TYR A 267 -7.70 5.02 1.34
N GLY A 268 -7.52 6.33 1.23
CA GLY A 268 -6.49 6.96 0.40
C GLY A 268 -6.99 7.27 -1.02
N MET A 269 -6.14 7.06 -2.02
CA MET A 269 -6.40 7.43 -3.41
C MET A 269 -6.85 6.23 -4.24
N ILE A 270 -7.62 6.51 -5.30
CA ILE A 270 -8.17 5.50 -6.22
C ILE A 270 -7.96 5.93 -7.67
N PRO A 271 -7.73 5.00 -8.62
CA PRO A 271 -7.73 5.32 -10.05
C PRO A 271 -9.16 5.60 -10.53
N ALA A 272 -9.35 6.66 -11.32
CA ALA A 272 -10.66 7.03 -11.86
C ALA A 272 -11.33 5.85 -12.63
N GLU A 273 -10.53 5.08 -13.38
CA GLU A 273 -10.96 3.88 -14.12
C GLU A 273 -11.76 2.90 -13.23
N ALA A 274 -11.33 2.67 -11.97
CA ALA A 274 -12.00 1.73 -11.06
C ALA A 274 -13.42 2.17 -10.66
N ILE A 275 -13.65 3.48 -10.54
CA ILE A 275 -14.97 4.07 -10.26
C ILE A 275 -15.82 4.04 -11.51
N LEU A 276 -15.25 4.44 -12.66
CA LEU A 276 -15.94 4.47 -13.94
C LEU A 276 -16.43 3.08 -14.37
N ASP A 277 -15.61 2.03 -14.18
CA ASP A 277 -16.01 0.64 -14.45
C ASP A 277 -17.22 0.22 -13.61
N SER A 278 -17.26 0.65 -12.35
CA SER A 278 -18.38 0.35 -11.45
C SER A 278 -19.63 1.14 -11.83
N ALA A 279 -19.48 2.42 -12.17
CA ALA A 279 -20.58 3.25 -12.65
C ALA A 279 -21.17 2.71 -13.95
N ALA A 280 -20.33 2.32 -14.91
CA ALA A 280 -20.75 1.73 -16.18
C ALA A 280 -21.54 0.44 -15.98
N TYR A 281 -21.12 -0.41 -15.04
CA TYR A 281 -21.86 -1.62 -14.67
C TYR A 281 -23.25 -1.30 -14.11
N TYR A 282 -23.35 -0.44 -13.08
CA TYR A 282 -24.63 -0.14 -12.43
C TYR A 282 -25.60 0.63 -13.33
N LEU A 283 -25.09 1.50 -14.22
CA LEU A 283 -25.90 2.22 -15.20
C LEU A 283 -26.19 1.40 -16.46
N GLN A 284 -25.64 0.19 -16.58
CA GLN A 284 -25.78 -0.68 -17.75
C GLN A 284 -25.37 0.00 -19.06
N LEU A 285 -24.29 0.79 -19.02
CA LEU A 285 -23.83 1.52 -20.19
C LEU A 285 -23.26 0.54 -21.23
N ARG A 286 -23.82 0.59 -22.44
CA ARG A 286 -23.38 -0.23 -23.55
C ARG A 286 -22.14 0.38 -24.20
N ASP A 287 -21.11 -0.46 -24.41
CA ASP A 287 -19.87 -0.11 -25.11
C ASP A 287 -19.17 1.14 -24.53
N PHE A 288 -19.32 1.35 -23.21
CA PHE A 288 -18.73 2.50 -22.52
C PHE A 288 -17.21 2.42 -22.45
N SER A 289 -16.56 3.56 -22.64
CA SER A 289 -15.12 3.72 -22.48
C SER A 289 -14.81 4.94 -21.63
N ALA A 290 -13.73 4.88 -20.84
CA ALA A 290 -13.22 6.05 -20.11
C ALA A 290 -12.94 7.24 -21.05
N LYS A 291 -12.67 7.02 -22.34
CA LYS A 291 -12.51 8.07 -23.37
C LYS A 291 -13.80 8.80 -23.75
N GLN A 292 -14.95 8.38 -23.24
CA GLN A 292 -16.20 9.14 -23.37
C GLN A 292 -16.37 10.14 -22.22
N VAL A 293 -15.55 10.03 -21.17
CA VAL A 293 -15.49 11.03 -20.08
C VAL A 293 -14.60 12.17 -20.55
N VAL A 294 -15.15 13.39 -20.56
CA VAL A 294 -14.49 14.58 -21.11
C VAL A 294 -13.18 14.87 -20.38
N GLU A 295 -13.18 14.78 -19.05
CA GLU A 295 -12.00 15.04 -18.22
C GLU A 295 -10.89 14.02 -18.47
N MET A 296 -11.22 12.74 -18.64
CA MET A 296 -10.23 11.69 -18.95
C MET A 296 -9.62 11.89 -20.33
N SER A 297 -10.46 12.27 -21.31
CA SER A 297 -10.00 12.56 -22.67
C SER A 297 -9.12 13.80 -22.73
N LEU A 298 -9.46 14.82 -21.95
CA LEU A 298 -8.65 16.04 -21.83
C LEU A 298 -7.28 15.74 -21.23
N LEU A 299 -7.22 14.93 -20.16
CA LEU A 299 -5.96 14.50 -19.55
C LEU A 299 -5.08 13.70 -20.53
N ASP A 300 -5.68 12.82 -21.33
CA ASP A 300 -4.96 12.07 -22.38
C ASP A 300 -4.38 13.00 -23.45
N LEU A 301 -5.10 14.06 -23.84
CA LEU A 301 -4.63 15.06 -24.81
C LEU A 301 -3.49 15.91 -24.22
N MET A 302 -3.68 16.45 -23.01
CA MET A 302 -2.66 17.24 -22.33
C MET A 302 -1.38 16.45 -22.08
N GLY A 303 -1.49 15.13 -21.86
CA GLY A 303 -0.34 14.25 -21.68
C GLY A 303 0.43 13.91 -22.95
N GLN A 304 -0.08 14.26 -24.14
CA GLN A 304 0.59 14.09 -25.43
C GLN A 304 1.30 15.34 -25.93
N GLU A 305 0.97 16.52 -25.37
CA GLU A 305 1.53 17.82 -25.77
C GLU A 305 2.82 18.21 -25.03
N GLU A 306 3.37 17.33 -24.18
CA GLU A 306 4.66 17.46 -23.47
C GLU A 306 5.71 16.46 -23.97
#